data_AF-A0A6G7IYD7-F1
#
_entry.id   AF-A0A6G7IYD7-F1
#
_cell.length_a   1.000
_cell.length_b   1.000
_cell.length_c   1.000
_cell.angle_alpha   90.00
_cell.angle_beta   90.00
_cell.angle_gamma   90.00
#
_symmetry.space_group_name_H-M   'P 1'
#
loop_
_entity.id
_entity.type
_entity.pdbx_description
1 polymer ?
#
loop_
_entity_poly.entity_id
_entity_poly.type
_entity_poly.pdbx_seq_one_letter_code
_entity_poly.pdbx_strand_id
1 'polypeptide(L)'
;MGRKFYKKPHNWRWQRFYGLKNSQTSLEEELEQYHLDKSGGHVHDMYWNNLRDPLAALNGYIPGFHCCVDCYYSDIGMGSQEDICEYNYQRVYEKVISRERTVQKLNVGDKLPWDSSLQKLQKTLVPGNQIEERLHSYFKDLNNLPDTMDKTVECLRKAIGDLSNIEIIRKAVGQEHGEFIAKWCSLLSPFWLRGPESWTPESGKHILDHLFTAYDVPSFLNKQWFPNTNGGFERNYIPFKWICWHLIIGQGGSLKNASEYFGWNISNKFQHFLKDAPNTDYPMESCLYAEIRRLGGNQQDFMRIMYSRSLVIDPTERTSDEAYRRFWKNTVVWLIRNRESISDEESNLIIDWALHRYTEATRNGNEAEFTWKGRTVNNVLAASEEYLASRYLPSWVGYQWEGHYWDWTFTDGKDNIWDFVELTNGKQLYEEGRIMRHCVGTYAGRCASGTSAIFSLKKNGNRAITIEISPKFRILVQCLGKGNRRPSEEESKVTKQWLSSVCSKDL
;
A
#
# COMPACT_ATOMS: atom_id res chain seq x y z
N MET A 1 36.18 -18.78 -7.01
CA MET A 1 36.01 -17.85 -8.15
C MET A 1 34.52 -17.62 -8.39
N GLY A 2 34.08 -16.36 -8.23
CA GLY A 2 32.86 -15.72 -8.75
C GLY A 2 31.51 -16.44 -8.68
N ARG A 3 30.75 -16.25 -7.59
CA ARG A 3 29.28 -16.38 -7.63
C ARG A 3 28.68 -15.07 -8.16
N LYS A 4 28.08 -15.11 -9.34
CA LYS A 4 27.23 -14.01 -9.85
C LYS A 4 25.96 -13.97 -9.00
N PHE A 5 25.86 -12.98 -8.12
CA PHE A 5 24.61 -12.58 -7.49
C PHE A 5 23.79 -11.79 -8.52
N TYR A 6 22.57 -12.25 -8.79
CA TYR A 6 21.61 -11.46 -9.56
C TYR A 6 21.26 -10.20 -8.77
N LYS A 7 21.41 -9.03 -9.41
CA LYS A 7 21.15 -7.70 -8.85
C LYS A 7 19.66 -7.54 -8.48
N LYS A 8 19.43 -6.84 -7.37
CA LYS A 8 18.14 -6.44 -6.78
C LYS A 8 17.26 -5.65 -7.76
N PRO A 9 15.92 -5.66 -7.63
CA PRO A 9 15.10 -4.56 -8.14
C PRO A 9 15.34 -3.34 -7.23
N HIS A 10 16.26 -2.47 -7.65
CA HIS A 10 16.59 -1.21 -7.00
C HIS A 10 15.57 -0.14 -7.41
N ASN A 11 14.85 0.45 -6.46
CA ASN A 11 14.02 1.62 -6.71
C ASN A 11 14.86 2.90 -6.52
N TRP A 12 15.38 3.45 -7.62
CA TRP A 12 16.27 4.61 -7.66
C TRP A 12 15.64 5.91 -7.14
N ARG A 13 14.30 6.05 -7.21
CA ARG A 13 13.58 7.24 -6.71
C ARG A 13 13.78 7.46 -5.21
N TRP A 14 13.87 6.39 -4.42
CA TRP A 14 14.06 6.46 -2.97
C TRP A 14 15.50 6.79 -2.56
N GLN A 15 16.48 6.28 -3.31
CA GLN A 15 17.90 6.53 -2.99
C GLN A 15 18.28 8.01 -3.17
N ARG A 16 17.67 8.69 -4.14
CA ARG A 16 17.88 10.12 -4.38
C ARG A 16 17.21 11.01 -3.33
N PHE A 17 16.08 10.57 -2.76
CA PHE A 17 15.32 11.35 -1.77
C PHE A 17 15.93 11.28 -0.36
N TYR A 18 16.62 10.19 0.00
CA TYR A 18 17.18 9.96 1.35
C TYR A 18 18.71 10.05 1.45
N GLY A 19 19.40 10.58 0.43
CA GLY A 19 20.83 10.96 0.54
C GLY A 19 21.83 9.81 0.64
N LEU A 20 21.50 8.61 0.14
CA LEU A 20 22.42 7.47 0.09
C LEU A 20 23.32 7.56 -1.15
N LYS A 21 24.63 7.80 -0.97
CA LYS A 21 25.59 7.96 -2.08
C LYS A 21 26.03 6.63 -2.73
N ASN A 22 25.86 6.60 -4.06
CA ASN A 22 26.63 5.98 -5.16
C ASN A 22 26.72 4.44 -5.35
N SER A 23 26.29 4.00 -6.54
CA SER A 23 27.19 3.50 -7.60
C SER A 23 26.51 3.61 -8.99
N GLN A 24 27.25 4.05 -10.01
CA GLN A 24 26.79 4.33 -11.38
C GLN A 24 26.28 3.08 -12.12
N THR A 25 25.11 3.20 -12.76
CA THR A 25 24.71 2.42 -13.95
C THR A 25 24.00 3.37 -14.91
N SER A 26 24.22 3.21 -16.23
CA SER A 26 23.80 4.17 -17.24
C SER A 26 22.30 4.06 -17.56
N LEU A 27 21.71 5.22 -17.83
CA LEU A 27 20.28 5.47 -18.07
C LEU A 27 19.68 4.65 -19.23
N GLU A 28 20.51 4.09 -20.11
CA GLU A 28 20.09 3.37 -21.31
C GLU A 28 19.67 1.91 -21.02
N GLU A 29 20.16 1.28 -19.94
CA GLU A 29 19.76 -0.10 -19.58
C GLU A 29 18.39 -0.16 -18.88
N GLU A 30 17.88 0.94 -18.31
CA GLU A 30 16.62 0.95 -17.55
C GLU A 30 15.36 1.11 -18.43
N LEU A 31 15.49 1.62 -19.66
CA LEU A 31 14.34 1.92 -20.53
C LEU A 31 13.80 0.70 -21.31
N GLU A 32 14.59 -0.36 -21.48
CA GLU A 32 14.16 -1.53 -22.26
C GLU A 32 13.23 -2.51 -21.52
N GLN A 33 13.10 -2.41 -20.17
CA GLN A 33 12.26 -3.34 -19.39
C GLN A 33 10.80 -2.90 -19.20
N TYR A 34 10.41 -1.69 -19.64
CA TYR A 34 9.08 -1.12 -19.35
C TYR A 34 8.01 -1.38 -20.43
N HIS A 35 8.34 -2.11 -21.51
CA HIS A 35 7.50 -2.18 -22.72
C HIS A 35 6.69 -3.47 -22.95
N LEU A 36 6.54 -4.37 -21.97
CA LEU A 36 5.78 -5.60 -22.16
C LEU A 36 4.88 -5.92 -20.95
N ASP A 37 3.72 -5.26 -20.85
CA ASP A 37 2.41 -5.94 -20.73
C ASP A 37 1.26 -4.93 -20.75
N LYS A 38 0.60 -4.80 -21.90
CA LYS A 38 -0.73 -4.19 -22.04
C LYS A 38 -1.56 -5.14 -22.88
N SER A 39 -2.43 -5.93 -22.25
CA SER A 39 -3.73 -6.32 -22.81
C SER A 39 -4.50 -7.23 -21.86
N GLY A 40 -5.77 -6.94 -21.62
CA GLY A 40 -6.70 -7.86 -20.94
C GLY A 40 -7.82 -7.14 -20.20
N GLY A 41 -8.86 -6.74 -20.94
CA GLY A 41 -10.07 -6.14 -20.37
C GLY A 41 -11.05 -7.16 -19.76
N HIS A 42 -12.04 -6.57 -19.08
CA HIS A 42 -13.36 -7.09 -18.70
C HIS A 42 -13.48 -8.01 -17.47
N VAL A 43 -13.98 -7.41 -16.39
CA VAL A 43 -15.27 -7.85 -15.83
C VAL A 43 -16.18 -6.62 -15.78
N HIS A 44 -17.08 -6.55 -16.76
CA HIS A 44 -18.20 -5.61 -16.80
C HIS A 44 -19.17 -5.93 -15.65
N ASP A 45 -19.81 -4.88 -15.14
CA ASP A 45 -21.14 -4.91 -14.53
C ASP A 45 -21.27 -5.48 -13.11
N MET A 46 -21.04 -4.62 -12.11
CA MET A 46 -21.98 -4.52 -10.98
C MET A 46 -22.64 -3.14 -10.96
N TYR A 47 -23.80 -3.14 -11.62
CA TYR A 47 -24.78 -2.10 -11.90
C TYR A 47 -25.20 -1.22 -10.71
N TRP A 48 -25.22 0.09 -10.97
CA TRP A 48 -26.31 1.04 -10.69
C TRP A 48 -27.06 0.92 -9.35
N ASN A 49 -26.54 1.61 -8.32
CA ASN A 49 -27.24 2.14 -7.14
C ASN A 49 -26.23 3.07 -6.39
N ASN A 50 -26.42 4.36 -6.10
CA ASN A 50 -27.57 5.25 -6.27
C ASN A 50 -27.12 6.72 -6.31
N LEU A 51 -27.64 7.42 -7.32
CA LEU A 51 -27.84 8.86 -7.36
C LEU A 51 -28.78 9.29 -6.22
N ARG A 52 -28.23 9.82 -5.12
CA ARG A 52 -28.83 10.81 -4.20
C ARG A 52 -27.96 10.84 -2.94
N ASP A 53 -27.54 12.05 -2.57
CA ASP A 53 -26.96 12.39 -1.27
C ASP A 53 -25.47 12.08 -1.06
N PRO A 54 -24.58 13.06 -1.28
CA PRO A 54 -23.15 12.87 -1.03
C PRO A 54 -22.75 12.98 0.45
N LEU A 55 -23.71 13.01 1.38
CA LEU A 55 -23.47 12.62 2.78
C LEU A 55 -23.37 11.10 2.96
N ALA A 56 -23.73 10.28 1.96
CA ALA A 56 -23.45 8.84 1.98
C ALA A 56 -21.93 8.55 2.00
N ALA A 57 -21.09 9.48 1.55
CA ALA A 57 -19.63 9.42 1.64
C ALA A 57 -19.10 9.48 3.09
N LEU A 58 -19.96 9.81 4.06
CA LEU A 58 -19.60 9.74 5.47
C LEU A 58 -19.81 8.36 6.11
N ASN A 59 -20.51 7.39 5.50
CA ASN A 59 -20.88 6.14 6.21
C ASN A 59 -20.82 4.81 5.40
N GLY A 60 -20.31 4.75 4.16
CA GLY A 60 -20.42 3.52 3.35
C GLY A 60 -19.17 3.13 2.55
N TYR A 61 -18.61 1.97 2.90
CA TYR A 61 -17.44 1.28 2.35
C TYR A 61 -17.65 0.62 0.97
N ILE A 62 -16.56 0.38 0.22
CA ILE A 62 -16.49 -0.63 -0.86
C ILE A 62 -15.56 -1.77 -0.40
N PRO A 63 -16.02 -3.03 -0.36
CA PRO A 63 -15.20 -4.18 -0.02
C PRO A 63 -14.13 -4.53 -1.01
N GLY A 64 -12.92 -4.66 -0.45
CA GLY A 64 -11.93 -5.63 -0.89
C GLY A 64 -11.11 -5.19 -2.08
N PHE A 65 -10.15 -4.29 -1.89
CA PHE A 65 -8.93 -4.27 -2.69
C PHE A 65 -7.77 -3.73 -1.85
N HIS A 66 -6.79 -4.59 -1.53
CA HIS A 66 -5.47 -4.14 -1.10
C HIS A 66 -4.76 -3.58 -2.35
N CYS A 67 -5.12 -2.35 -2.70
CA CYS A 67 -4.64 -1.70 -3.90
C CYS A 67 -3.32 -0.97 -3.60
N CYS A 68 -2.31 -1.29 -4.39
CA CYS A 68 -0.97 -0.69 -4.37
C CYS A 68 -1.02 0.84 -4.50
N VAL A 69 0.10 1.50 -4.18
CA VAL A 69 0.30 2.96 -4.35
C VAL A 69 -0.06 3.43 -5.78
N ASP A 70 0.03 2.54 -6.77
CA ASP A 70 -0.32 2.82 -8.18
C ASP A 70 -1.85 2.87 -8.41
N CYS A 71 -2.65 2.12 -7.64
CA CYS A 71 -4.11 2.07 -7.78
C CYS A 71 -4.83 3.25 -7.10
N TYR A 72 -4.17 3.96 -6.18
CA TYR A 72 -4.77 5.16 -5.57
C TYR A 72 -4.91 6.33 -6.57
N TYR A 73 -4.22 6.25 -7.72
CA TYR A 73 -4.23 7.29 -8.76
C TYR A 73 -4.67 6.80 -10.14
N SER A 74 -4.78 5.49 -10.38
CA SER A 74 -5.15 4.95 -11.69
C SER A 74 -6.66 4.85 -11.94
N ASP A 75 -7.49 4.95 -10.90
CA ASP A 75 -8.96 4.87 -11.02
C ASP A 75 -9.63 6.21 -11.32
N ILE A 76 -8.88 7.18 -11.86
CA ILE A 76 -9.41 8.41 -12.47
C ILE A 76 -9.96 8.09 -13.88
N GLY A 77 -10.70 6.99 -13.97
CA GLY A 77 -11.37 6.48 -15.15
C GLY A 77 -12.87 6.69 -15.04
N MET A 78 -13.30 7.94 -15.30
CA MET A 78 -14.64 8.35 -15.71
C MET A 78 -15.79 8.01 -14.74
N GLY A 79 -16.12 8.97 -13.86
CA GLY A 79 -17.36 8.96 -13.05
C GLY A 79 -17.18 9.15 -11.54
N SER A 80 -16.04 9.70 -11.10
CA SER A 80 -15.66 9.77 -9.68
C SER A 80 -16.38 10.90 -8.92
N GLN A 81 -16.45 10.80 -7.58
CA GLN A 81 -17.04 11.83 -6.69
C GLN A 81 -16.39 13.22 -6.86
N GLU A 82 -15.12 13.23 -7.27
CA GLU A 82 -14.34 14.43 -7.56
C GLU A 82 -14.86 15.12 -8.84
N ASP A 83 -15.28 14.35 -9.85
CA ASP A 83 -15.90 14.86 -11.08
C ASP A 83 -17.26 15.54 -10.79
N ILE A 84 -18.07 14.97 -9.87
CA ILE A 84 -19.37 15.54 -9.47
C ILE A 84 -19.18 16.83 -8.67
N CYS A 85 -18.23 16.82 -7.74
CA CYS A 85 -17.83 18.00 -6.99
C CYS A 85 -17.39 19.10 -7.97
N GLU A 86 -16.42 18.80 -8.84
CA GLU A 86 -15.91 19.74 -9.84
C GLU A 86 -17.01 20.27 -10.76
N TYR A 87 -17.93 19.41 -11.24
CA TYR A 87 -19.08 19.82 -12.04
C TYR A 87 -20.01 20.80 -11.31
N ASN A 88 -20.37 20.48 -10.05
CA ASN A 88 -21.20 21.34 -9.22
C ASN A 88 -20.50 22.68 -8.93
N TYR A 89 -19.19 22.64 -8.63
CA TYR A 89 -18.37 23.82 -8.38
C TYR A 89 -18.24 24.72 -9.61
N GLN A 90 -17.97 24.14 -10.76
CA GLN A 90 -17.87 24.85 -12.03
C GLN A 90 -19.20 25.55 -12.34
N ARG A 91 -20.34 24.88 -12.13
CA ARG A 91 -21.68 25.47 -12.34
C ARG A 91 -21.98 26.63 -11.38
N VAL A 92 -21.56 26.54 -10.12
CA VAL A 92 -21.70 27.62 -9.13
C VAL A 92 -20.82 28.80 -9.53
N TYR A 93 -19.54 28.57 -9.82
CA TYR A 93 -18.60 29.61 -10.23
C TYR A 93 -19.06 30.31 -11.50
N GLU A 94 -19.46 29.55 -12.52
CA GLU A 94 -20.05 30.09 -13.75
C GLU A 94 -21.25 30.98 -13.47
N LYS A 95 -22.12 30.66 -12.51
CA LYS A 95 -23.23 31.53 -12.10
C LYS A 95 -22.79 32.78 -11.34
N VAL A 96 -21.75 32.67 -10.52
CA VAL A 96 -21.12 33.82 -9.83
C VAL A 96 -20.60 34.82 -10.86
N ILE A 97 -19.97 34.37 -11.95
CA ILE A 97 -19.41 35.24 -13.00
C ILE A 97 -20.40 35.59 -14.14
N SER A 98 -21.36 34.73 -14.51
CA SER A 98 -22.17 34.87 -15.73
C SER A 98 -23.28 35.91 -15.66
N ARG A 99 -23.81 36.25 -14.48
CA ARG A 99 -24.79 37.36 -14.39
C ARG A 99 -24.17 38.75 -14.59
N GLU A 100 -22.90 38.86 -14.97
CA GLU A 100 -22.31 40.15 -15.38
C GLU A 100 -22.61 40.58 -16.81
N ARG A 101 -22.97 39.69 -17.75
CA ARG A 101 -23.37 40.17 -19.08
C ARG A 101 -24.61 41.08 -19.03
N THR A 102 -25.39 41.01 -17.95
CA THR A 102 -26.53 41.90 -17.70
C THR A 102 -26.21 43.01 -16.69
N VAL A 103 -25.06 42.95 -15.99
CA VAL A 103 -24.69 43.84 -14.87
C VAL A 103 -23.45 44.69 -15.18
N GLN A 104 -23.01 44.79 -16.44
CA GLN A 104 -22.16 45.90 -16.91
C GLN A 104 -22.82 47.30 -16.82
N LYS A 105 -23.96 47.44 -16.12
CA LYS A 105 -24.68 48.70 -15.86
C LYS A 105 -25.08 48.93 -14.41
N LEU A 106 -24.51 48.23 -13.42
CA LEU A 106 -24.67 48.63 -12.03
C LEU A 106 -23.32 49.01 -11.44
N ASN A 107 -23.33 50.17 -10.79
CA ASN A 107 -22.15 50.88 -10.32
C ASN A 107 -21.21 49.99 -9.49
N VAL A 108 -19.94 50.03 -9.88
CA VAL A 108 -18.79 49.82 -9.01
C VAL A 108 -18.95 50.80 -7.82
N GLY A 109 -19.54 50.34 -6.72
CA GLY A 109 -20.05 51.24 -5.68
C GLY A 109 -19.88 50.75 -4.25
N ASP A 110 -20.12 49.48 -3.97
CA ASP A 110 -20.02 48.98 -2.60
C ASP A 110 -18.65 48.33 -2.38
N LYS A 111 -17.62 49.18 -2.28
CA LYS A 111 -16.37 48.78 -1.63
C LYS A 111 -16.70 48.51 -0.17
N LEU A 112 -16.86 47.24 0.20
CA LEU A 112 -16.78 46.84 1.60
C LEU A 112 -15.29 46.62 1.90
N PRO A 113 -14.60 47.56 2.57
CA PRO A 113 -13.24 47.29 3.06
C PRO A 113 -13.29 46.07 3.98
N TRP A 114 -12.27 45.21 3.94
CA TRP A 114 -12.15 44.07 4.85
C TRP A 114 -12.20 44.52 6.32
N ASP A 115 -13.39 44.47 6.93
CA ASP A 115 -13.69 45.06 8.22
C ASP A 115 -14.51 44.12 9.12
N SER A 116 -14.89 44.60 10.29
CA SER A 116 -15.71 43.84 11.24
C SER A 116 -17.10 43.42 10.70
N SER A 117 -17.61 44.09 9.67
CA SER A 117 -18.91 43.85 9.05
C SER A 117 -18.85 42.63 8.13
N LEU A 118 -17.78 42.49 7.34
CA LEU A 118 -17.52 41.29 6.53
C LEU A 118 -17.27 40.06 7.40
N GLN A 119 -16.52 40.20 8.50
CA GLN A 119 -16.32 39.11 9.46
C GLN A 119 -17.63 38.66 10.13
N LYS A 120 -18.54 39.60 10.43
CA LYS A 120 -19.90 39.27 10.91
C LYS A 120 -20.71 38.56 9.84
N LEU A 121 -20.65 39.01 8.59
CA LEU A 121 -21.33 38.37 7.47
C LEU A 121 -20.84 36.93 7.26
N GLN A 122 -19.53 36.68 7.29
CA GLN A 122 -18.97 35.32 7.20
C GLN A 122 -19.48 34.38 8.30
N LYS A 123 -19.65 34.88 9.53
CA LYS A 123 -20.25 34.12 10.65
C LYS A 123 -21.74 33.84 10.43
N THR A 124 -22.46 34.73 9.74
CA THR A 124 -23.85 34.50 9.35
C THR A 124 -23.96 33.49 8.20
N LEU A 125 -23.02 33.54 7.24
CA LEU A 125 -22.98 32.65 6.07
C LEU A 125 -22.63 31.21 6.44
N VAL A 126 -21.77 31.06 7.44
CA VAL A 126 -21.36 29.75 7.94
C VAL A 126 -21.38 29.80 9.47
N PRO A 127 -22.57 29.57 10.08
CA PRO A 127 -22.74 29.61 11.52
C PRO A 127 -21.98 28.45 12.17
N GLY A 128 -21.52 28.66 13.39
CA GLY A 128 -20.75 27.70 14.15
C GLY A 128 -19.62 28.39 14.92
N ASN A 129 -19.25 27.80 16.04
CA ASN A 129 -18.20 28.37 16.90
C ASN A 129 -16.81 27.86 16.51
N GLN A 130 -16.73 26.72 15.84
CA GLN A 130 -15.50 26.02 15.48
C GLN A 130 -15.42 25.84 13.95
N ILE A 131 -14.20 25.84 13.40
CA ILE A 131 -13.97 25.82 11.95
C ILE A 131 -14.45 24.51 11.29
N GLU A 132 -14.39 23.41 12.03
CA GLU A 132 -14.73 22.06 11.58
C GLU A 132 -16.22 21.92 11.25
N GLU A 133 -17.08 22.37 12.17
CA GLU A 133 -18.54 22.39 12.01
C GLU A 133 -18.97 23.34 10.89
N ARG A 134 -18.34 24.52 10.85
CA ARG A 134 -18.57 25.53 9.82
C ARG A 134 -18.25 24.95 8.43
N LEU A 135 -17.06 24.37 8.28
CA LEU A 135 -16.62 23.80 7.01
C LEU A 135 -17.50 22.64 6.56
N HIS A 136 -17.87 21.74 7.48
CA HIS A 136 -18.76 20.63 7.17
C HIS A 136 -20.14 21.11 6.69
N SER A 137 -20.75 22.03 7.44
CA SER A 137 -22.07 22.60 7.12
C SER A 137 -22.05 23.30 5.76
N TYR A 138 -21.01 24.11 5.51
CA TYR A 138 -20.85 24.82 4.25
C TYR A 138 -20.81 23.87 3.04
N PHE A 139 -19.99 22.83 3.10
CA PHE A 139 -19.90 21.88 1.99
C PHE A 139 -21.13 20.99 1.85
N LYS A 140 -21.80 20.65 2.94
CA LYS A 140 -23.10 19.97 2.92
C LYS A 140 -24.15 20.81 2.18
N ASP A 141 -24.20 22.11 2.44
CA ASP A 141 -25.16 23.02 1.81
C ASP A 141 -24.85 23.28 0.33
N LEU A 142 -23.56 23.43 0.00
CA LEU A 142 -23.07 23.53 -1.39
C LEU A 142 -23.38 22.30 -2.24
N ASN A 143 -23.75 21.18 -1.62
CA ASN A 143 -24.04 19.94 -2.32
C ASN A 143 -25.52 19.79 -2.70
N ASN A 144 -26.40 20.42 -1.92
CA ASN A 144 -27.84 20.41 -2.12
C ASN A 144 -28.29 21.56 -3.07
N LEU A 145 -27.52 21.78 -4.14
CA LEU A 145 -27.62 22.95 -5.03
C LEU A 145 -28.99 23.24 -5.66
N PRO A 146 -29.83 22.26 -6.06
CA PRO A 146 -31.07 22.56 -6.78
C PRO A 146 -31.98 23.57 -6.07
N ASP A 147 -32.00 23.56 -4.73
CA ASP A 147 -32.90 24.37 -3.92
C ASP A 147 -32.24 25.64 -3.33
N THR A 148 -30.91 25.74 -3.39
CA THR A 148 -30.12 26.79 -2.70
C THR A 148 -29.24 27.63 -3.63
N MET A 149 -29.10 27.25 -4.91
CA MET A 149 -28.14 27.86 -5.86
C MET A 149 -28.13 29.40 -5.88
N ASP A 150 -29.30 30.05 -6.02
CA ASP A 150 -29.35 31.52 -6.12
C ASP A 150 -28.94 32.20 -4.81
N LYS A 151 -29.35 31.64 -3.67
CA LYS A 151 -28.94 32.12 -2.33
C LYS A 151 -27.44 31.93 -2.13
N THR A 152 -26.90 30.76 -2.51
CA THR A 152 -25.48 30.45 -2.45
C THR A 152 -24.64 31.42 -3.30
N VAL A 153 -25.06 31.68 -4.53
CA VAL A 153 -24.38 32.64 -5.43
C VAL A 153 -24.41 34.05 -4.86
N GLU A 154 -25.54 34.50 -4.33
CA GLU A 154 -25.65 35.81 -3.69
C GLU A 154 -24.74 35.92 -2.46
N CYS A 155 -24.70 34.87 -1.63
CA CYS A 155 -23.84 34.77 -0.46
C CYS A 155 -22.35 34.85 -0.83
N LEU A 156 -21.94 34.07 -1.82
CA LEU A 156 -20.56 34.07 -2.32
C LEU A 156 -20.15 35.43 -2.88
N ARG A 157 -21.02 36.10 -3.65
CA ARG A 157 -20.73 37.46 -4.14
C ARG A 157 -20.52 38.44 -3.00
N LYS A 158 -21.36 38.39 -1.96
CA LYS A 158 -21.19 39.24 -0.78
C LYS A 158 -19.91 38.92 -0.01
N ALA A 159 -19.51 37.65 0.07
CA ALA A 159 -18.27 37.23 0.73
C ALA A 159 -17.00 37.58 -0.08
N ILE A 160 -17.04 37.46 -1.40
CA ILE A 160 -15.96 37.85 -2.31
C ILE A 160 -15.77 39.38 -2.32
N GLY A 161 -16.88 40.12 -2.22
CA GLY A 161 -16.89 41.57 -2.34
C GLY A 161 -16.68 42.01 -3.78
N ASP A 162 -15.62 42.79 -4.03
CA ASP A 162 -15.26 43.26 -5.37
C ASP A 162 -14.73 42.09 -6.22
N LEU A 163 -15.29 41.89 -7.43
CA LEU A 163 -14.84 40.83 -8.34
C LEU A 163 -13.40 41.01 -8.81
N SER A 164 -12.82 42.21 -8.70
CA SER A 164 -11.39 42.44 -8.92
C SER A 164 -10.50 41.63 -7.97
N ASN A 165 -11.03 41.19 -6.82
CA ASN A 165 -10.34 40.27 -5.90
C ASN A 165 -10.01 38.92 -6.54
N ILE A 166 -10.86 38.43 -7.44
CA ILE A 166 -10.59 37.19 -8.19
C ILE A 166 -9.36 37.37 -9.08
N GLU A 167 -9.24 38.53 -9.71
CA GLU A 167 -8.11 38.87 -10.58
C GLU A 167 -6.81 39.05 -9.79
N ILE A 168 -6.88 39.60 -8.57
CA ILE A 168 -5.73 39.67 -7.65
C ILE A 168 -5.24 38.26 -7.33
N ILE A 169 -6.13 37.34 -6.95
CA ILE A 169 -5.76 35.94 -6.65
C ILE A 169 -5.16 35.28 -7.88
N ARG A 170 -5.82 35.42 -9.05
CA ARG A 170 -5.36 34.83 -10.32
C ARG A 170 -3.94 35.27 -10.66
N LYS A 171 -3.66 36.57 -10.56
CA LYS A 171 -2.32 37.13 -10.83
C LYS A 171 -1.29 36.70 -9.79
N ALA A 172 -1.67 36.66 -8.52
CA ALA A 172 -0.79 36.30 -7.42
C ALA A 172 -0.34 34.83 -7.49
N VAL A 173 -1.21 33.93 -7.96
CA VAL A 173 -0.90 32.51 -8.16
C VAL A 173 -0.07 32.27 -9.42
N GLY A 174 -0.32 33.03 -10.50
CA GLY A 174 0.41 32.93 -11.76
C GLY A 174 -0.43 32.35 -12.92
N GLN A 175 0.14 32.39 -14.13
CA GLN A 175 -0.60 32.09 -15.38
C GLN A 175 -1.02 30.63 -15.52
N GLU A 176 -0.24 29.69 -14.99
CA GLU A 176 -0.45 28.24 -15.19
C GLU A 176 -1.67 27.72 -14.43
N HIS A 177 -1.81 28.08 -13.15
CA HIS A 177 -2.89 27.57 -12.28
C HIS A 177 -3.81 28.66 -11.72
N GLY A 178 -3.55 29.93 -12.04
CA GLY A 178 -4.23 31.06 -11.40
C GLY A 178 -5.74 31.07 -11.59
N GLU A 179 -6.24 30.72 -12.77
CA GLU A 179 -7.69 30.67 -13.00
C GLU A 179 -8.34 29.58 -12.15
N PHE A 180 -7.76 28.38 -12.15
CA PHE A 180 -8.26 27.23 -11.41
C PHE A 180 -8.25 27.48 -9.90
N ILE A 181 -7.15 27.98 -9.35
CA ILE A 181 -7.04 28.26 -7.92
C ILE A 181 -7.91 29.46 -7.50
N ALA A 182 -8.08 30.48 -8.35
CA ALA A 182 -8.98 31.60 -8.06
C ALA A 182 -10.45 31.16 -7.94
N LYS A 183 -10.89 30.18 -8.74
CA LYS A 183 -12.22 29.55 -8.61
C LYS A 183 -12.41 28.95 -7.21
N TRP A 184 -11.46 28.12 -6.78
CA TRP A 184 -11.48 27.50 -5.46
C TRP A 184 -11.41 28.52 -4.32
N CYS A 185 -10.55 29.53 -4.42
CA CYS A 185 -10.46 30.58 -3.42
C CYS A 185 -11.77 31.39 -3.31
N SER A 186 -12.45 31.64 -4.44
CA SER A 186 -13.74 32.33 -4.48
C SER A 186 -14.84 31.53 -3.78
N LEU A 187 -14.87 30.21 -4.03
CA LEU A 187 -15.77 29.28 -3.35
C LEU A 187 -15.49 29.16 -1.86
N LEU A 188 -14.26 29.43 -1.42
CA LEU A 188 -13.85 29.40 -0.03
C LEU A 188 -13.81 30.80 0.62
N SER A 189 -14.35 31.83 -0.05
CA SER A 189 -14.41 33.20 0.46
C SER A 189 -15.07 33.37 1.84
N PRO A 190 -16.06 32.54 2.26
CA PRO A 190 -16.57 32.61 3.64
C PRO A 190 -15.53 32.25 4.72
N PHE A 191 -14.40 31.67 4.33
CA PHE A 191 -13.29 31.27 5.20
C PHE A 191 -12.04 32.14 5.03
N TRP A 192 -12.09 33.21 4.23
CA TRP A 192 -10.99 34.16 4.18
C TRP A 192 -10.79 34.83 5.55
N LEU A 193 -9.55 34.92 5.99
CA LEU A 193 -9.14 35.65 7.19
C LEU A 193 -8.84 37.11 6.86
N ARG A 194 -8.32 37.36 5.66
CA ARG A 194 -7.91 38.66 5.12
C ARG A 194 -8.34 38.75 3.65
N GLY A 195 -8.77 39.91 3.20
CA GLY A 195 -9.18 40.14 1.83
C GLY A 195 -8.00 40.13 0.84
N PRO A 196 -8.17 39.65 -0.41
CA PRO A 196 -7.12 39.66 -1.44
C PRO A 196 -6.51 41.04 -1.70
N GLU A 197 -7.29 42.11 -1.60
CA GLU A 197 -6.86 43.50 -1.80
C GLU A 197 -5.82 43.98 -0.77
N SER A 198 -5.75 43.32 0.38
CA SER A 198 -4.75 43.61 1.42
C SER A 198 -3.47 42.79 1.29
N TRP A 199 -3.40 41.89 0.31
CA TRP A 199 -2.20 41.10 0.05
C TRP A 199 -1.20 41.89 -0.78
N THR A 200 0.08 41.80 -0.42
CA THR A 200 1.17 42.34 -1.24
C THR A 200 2.29 41.32 -1.38
N PRO A 201 2.95 41.23 -2.55
CA PRO A 201 4.08 40.32 -2.77
C PRO A 201 5.23 40.53 -1.78
N GLU A 202 5.44 41.78 -1.34
CA GLU A 202 6.52 42.17 -0.43
C GLU A 202 6.35 41.61 0.99
N SER A 203 5.15 41.15 1.34
CA SER A 203 4.88 40.46 2.62
C SER A 203 5.63 39.13 2.76
N GLY A 204 6.14 38.57 1.65
CA GLY A 204 6.83 37.28 1.62
C GLY A 204 5.91 36.06 1.84
N LYS A 205 4.60 36.27 2.02
CA LYS A 205 3.60 35.20 2.18
C LYS A 205 2.90 34.91 0.87
N HIS A 206 2.67 33.62 0.59
CA HIS A 206 1.84 33.23 -0.55
C HIS A 206 0.40 33.70 -0.35
N ILE A 207 -0.32 34.02 -1.44
CA ILE A 207 -1.70 34.52 -1.36
C ILE A 207 -2.62 33.54 -0.61
N LEU A 208 -2.44 32.23 -0.79
CA LEU A 208 -3.20 31.21 -0.06
C LEU A 208 -3.01 31.31 1.46
N ASP A 209 -1.78 31.59 1.93
CA ASP A 209 -1.52 31.78 3.36
C ASP A 209 -2.16 33.07 3.88
N HIS A 210 -2.12 34.12 3.07
CA HIS A 210 -2.78 35.38 3.40
C HIS A 210 -4.29 35.18 3.58
N LEU A 211 -4.93 34.46 2.67
CA LEU A 211 -6.37 34.20 2.71
C LEU A 211 -6.76 33.23 3.83
N PHE A 212 -6.02 32.16 4.06
CA PHE A 212 -6.53 31.03 4.85
C PHE A 212 -5.76 30.70 6.13
N THR A 213 -4.57 31.27 6.32
CA THR A 213 -3.63 30.81 7.36
C THR A 213 -3.38 31.86 8.44
N ALA A 214 -3.81 31.59 9.67
CA ALA A 214 -3.39 32.28 10.90
C ALA A 214 -2.29 31.53 11.66
N TYR A 215 -2.25 30.20 11.53
CA TYR A 215 -1.33 29.29 12.20
C TYR A 215 -0.56 28.44 11.19
N ASP A 216 0.70 28.12 11.47
CA ASP A 216 1.53 27.31 10.57
C ASP A 216 0.84 26.02 10.12
N VAL A 217 0.78 25.82 8.80
CA VAL A 217 0.27 24.60 8.17
C VAL A 217 1.44 23.73 7.69
N PRO A 218 1.34 22.40 7.78
CA PRO A 218 2.34 21.50 7.18
C PRO A 218 2.54 21.79 5.68
N SER A 219 3.81 21.88 5.26
CA SER A 219 4.17 22.32 3.90
C SER A 219 3.63 21.40 2.80
N PHE A 220 3.41 20.12 3.07
CA PHE A 220 2.83 19.17 2.11
C PHE A 220 1.39 19.55 1.71
N LEU A 221 0.64 20.26 2.57
CA LEU A 221 -0.72 20.72 2.28
C LEU A 221 -0.72 21.89 1.29
N ASN A 222 0.27 22.77 1.34
CA ASN A 222 0.41 23.88 0.39
C ASN A 222 0.54 23.35 -1.05
N LYS A 223 1.28 22.26 -1.24
CA LYS A 223 1.41 21.59 -2.54
C LYS A 223 0.08 21.04 -3.08
N GLN A 224 -0.88 20.70 -2.21
CA GLN A 224 -2.15 20.09 -2.63
C GLN A 224 -3.10 21.07 -3.32
N TRP A 225 -2.85 22.37 -3.24
CA TRP A 225 -3.59 23.37 -4.01
C TRP A 225 -3.26 23.36 -5.50
N PHE A 226 -2.14 22.72 -5.88
CA PHE A 226 -1.63 22.73 -7.24
C PHE A 226 -1.75 21.34 -7.86
N PRO A 227 -2.34 21.23 -9.06
CA PRO A 227 -2.25 20.06 -9.93
C PRO A 227 -0.84 19.48 -9.98
N ASN A 228 -0.65 18.19 -9.69
CA ASN A 228 0.67 17.56 -9.76
C ASN A 228 0.94 17.05 -11.19
N THR A 229 2.00 17.56 -11.80
CA THR A 229 2.47 17.17 -13.14
C THR A 229 3.57 16.09 -13.12
N ASN A 230 4.12 15.79 -11.94
CA ASN A 230 5.22 14.84 -11.79
C ASN A 230 4.71 13.45 -11.40
N GLY A 231 4.60 12.54 -12.38
CA GLY A 231 4.36 11.12 -12.07
C GLY A 231 3.72 10.25 -13.13
N GLY A 232 3.43 10.75 -14.34
CA GLY A 232 2.73 9.97 -15.38
C GLY A 232 1.21 9.87 -15.17
N PHE A 233 0.69 10.46 -14.09
CA PHE A 233 -0.73 10.65 -13.82
C PHE A 233 -0.95 12.15 -13.55
N GLU A 234 -1.44 12.88 -14.54
CA GLU A 234 -1.82 14.30 -14.38
C GLU A 234 -3.01 14.38 -13.42
N ARG A 235 -2.82 14.98 -12.24
CA ARG A 235 -3.96 15.34 -11.39
C ARG A 235 -4.50 16.68 -11.84
N ASN A 236 -5.66 16.69 -12.49
CA ASN A 236 -6.33 17.93 -12.91
C ASN A 236 -7.31 18.50 -11.88
N TYR A 237 -7.32 17.98 -10.65
CA TYR A 237 -8.26 18.35 -9.59
C TYR A 237 -7.57 18.71 -8.27
N ILE A 238 -8.29 19.43 -7.39
CA ILE A 238 -7.84 19.69 -6.02
C ILE A 238 -8.44 18.66 -5.06
N PRO A 239 -7.61 17.91 -4.30
CA PRO A 239 -8.08 16.88 -3.37
C PRO A 239 -8.77 17.49 -2.15
N PHE A 240 -10.10 17.31 -2.07
CA PHE A 240 -10.99 17.91 -1.07
C PHE A 240 -10.52 17.77 0.38
N LYS A 241 -10.12 16.54 0.77
CA LYS A 241 -9.64 16.22 2.11
C LYS A 241 -8.50 17.13 2.55
N TRP A 242 -7.49 17.32 1.70
CA TRP A 242 -6.29 18.08 2.05
C TRP A 242 -6.55 19.57 2.13
N ILE A 243 -7.47 20.11 1.32
CA ILE A 243 -7.91 21.50 1.45
C ILE A 243 -8.67 21.72 2.75
N CYS A 244 -9.53 20.79 3.15
CA CYS A 244 -10.20 20.88 4.43
C CYS A 244 -9.18 20.89 5.58
N TRP A 245 -8.15 20.03 5.51
CA TRP A 245 -7.09 20.02 6.52
C TRP A 245 -6.29 21.33 6.53
N HIS A 246 -5.99 21.88 5.36
CA HIS A 246 -5.32 23.18 5.25
C HIS A 246 -6.11 24.26 5.99
N LEU A 247 -7.42 24.37 5.71
CA LEU A 247 -8.29 25.37 6.34
C LEU A 247 -8.42 25.15 7.85
N ILE A 248 -8.66 23.90 8.26
CA ILE A 248 -8.84 23.56 9.68
C ILE A 248 -7.56 23.88 10.46
N ILE A 249 -6.40 23.38 10.03
CA ILE A 249 -5.13 23.64 10.72
C ILE A 249 -4.77 25.11 10.64
N GLY A 250 -4.87 25.71 9.45
CA GLY A 250 -4.50 27.10 9.20
C GLY A 250 -5.29 28.09 10.06
N GLN A 251 -6.53 27.77 10.45
CA GLN A 251 -7.36 28.62 11.31
C GLN A 251 -7.37 28.19 12.78
N GLY A 252 -6.53 27.21 13.17
CA GLY A 252 -6.35 26.79 14.56
C GLY A 252 -7.35 25.72 15.04
N GLY A 253 -8.00 25.04 14.11
CA GLY A 253 -8.89 23.91 14.38
C GLY A 253 -8.17 22.59 14.66
N SER A 254 -8.97 21.60 15.02
CA SER A 254 -8.60 20.25 15.42
C SER A 254 -9.08 19.24 14.38
N LEU A 255 -8.15 18.55 13.72
CA LEU A 255 -8.46 17.39 12.87
C LEU A 255 -9.17 16.29 13.66
N LYS A 256 -8.93 16.20 14.98
CA LYS A 256 -9.64 15.24 15.83
C LYS A 256 -11.11 15.60 15.97
N ASN A 257 -11.46 16.88 16.12
CA ASN A 257 -12.87 17.28 16.17
C ASN A 257 -13.50 17.14 14.78
N ALA A 258 -12.75 17.49 13.72
CA ALA A 258 -13.18 17.32 12.34
C ALA A 258 -13.50 15.85 12.01
N SER A 259 -12.85 14.88 12.67
CA SER A 259 -13.07 13.45 12.45
C SER A 259 -14.53 13.02 12.67
N GLU A 260 -15.28 13.71 13.53
CA GLU A 260 -16.70 13.45 13.80
C GLU A 260 -17.59 13.87 12.62
N TYR A 261 -17.19 14.93 11.91
CA TYR A 261 -17.94 15.52 10.80
C TYR A 261 -17.56 14.97 9.44
N PHE A 262 -16.29 14.61 9.25
CA PHE A 262 -15.75 14.19 7.95
C PHE A 262 -15.44 12.70 7.87
N GLY A 263 -15.64 11.96 8.96
CA GLY A 263 -15.46 10.52 8.99
C GLY A 263 -14.00 10.08 8.91
N TRP A 264 -13.04 10.98 9.06
CA TRP A 264 -11.64 10.58 9.14
C TRP A 264 -11.37 9.78 10.42
N ASN A 265 -10.37 8.91 10.39
CA ASN A 265 -9.87 8.26 11.59
C ASN A 265 -8.67 9.02 12.16
N ILE A 266 -8.94 10.06 12.94
CA ILE A 266 -7.90 10.85 13.59
C ILE A 266 -7.76 10.43 15.05
N SER A 267 -6.56 10.01 15.43
CA SER A 267 -6.22 9.71 16.83
C SER A 267 -5.85 10.98 17.59
N ASN A 268 -6.02 10.95 18.92
CA ASN A 268 -5.52 12.02 19.79
C ASN A 268 -4.01 12.20 19.58
N LYS A 269 -3.55 13.45 19.56
CA LYS A 269 -2.15 13.86 19.29
C LYS A 269 -1.62 13.58 17.87
N PHE A 270 -2.41 13.00 16.95
CA PHE A 270 -1.97 12.77 15.56
C PHE A 270 -1.51 14.08 14.89
N GLN A 271 -2.34 15.12 14.94
CA GLN A 271 -2.06 16.42 14.33
C GLN A 271 -0.76 17.07 14.85
N HIS A 272 -0.39 16.81 16.12
CA HIS A 272 0.85 17.35 16.70
C HIS A 272 2.09 16.87 15.92
N PHE A 273 2.07 15.64 15.41
CA PHE A 273 3.18 15.05 14.66
C PHE A 273 3.19 15.40 13.17
N LEU A 274 2.12 16.01 12.64
CA LEU A 274 2.09 16.45 11.23
C LEU A 274 3.03 17.62 10.96
N LYS A 275 3.32 18.46 11.96
CA LYS A 275 4.22 19.61 11.78
C LYS A 275 5.66 19.18 11.49
N ASP A 276 6.06 18.03 12.03
CA ASP A 276 7.37 17.42 11.83
C ASP A 276 7.41 16.47 10.62
N ALA A 277 6.29 16.31 9.90
CA ALA A 277 6.22 15.37 8.80
C ALA A 277 7.12 15.81 7.64
N PRO A 278 7.81 14.86 6.98
CA PRO A 278 8.62 15.17 5.83
C PRO A 278 7.75 15.78 4.72
N ASN A 279 8.30 16.73 3.97
CA ASN A 279 7.62 17.28 2.81
C ASN A 279 7.65 16.28 1.67
N THR A 280 6.60 15.46 1.57
CA THR A 280 6.44 14.43 0.55
C THR A 280 5.55 14.92 -0.58
N ASP A 281 5.69 14.33 -1.76
CA ASP A 281 4.78 14.59 -2.87
C ASP A 281 3.43 13.88 -2.69
N TYR A 282 3.40 12.89 -1.79
CA TYR A 282 2.20 12.13 -1.41
C TYR A 282 1.80 12.44 0.04
N PRO A 283 0.67 13.14 0.29
CA PRO A 283 0.19 13.49 1.64
C PRO A 283 0.02 12.30 2.60
N MET A 284 -0.28 11.13 2.06
CA MET A 284 -0.48 9.90 2.83
C MET A 284 0.78 9.53 3.59
N GLU A 285 1.96 9.78 3.00
CA GLU A 285 3.24 9.52 3.64
C GLU A 285 3.46 10.42 4.85
N SER A 286 3.03 11.68 4.76
CA SER A 286 3.02 12.60 5.90
C SER A 286 2.06 12.12 7.00
N CYS A 287 0.92 11.55 6.63
CA CYS A 287 -0.02 10.94 7.57
C CYS A 287 0.57 9.69 8.23
N LEU A 288 1.20 8.80 7.46
CA LEU A 288 1.91 7.62 7.96
C LEU A 288 3.00 8.01 8.94
N TYR A 289 3.81 9.01 8.59
CA TYR A 289 4.83 9.54 9.47
C TYR A 289 4.25 9.99 10.81
N ALA A 290 3.20 10.82 10.78
CA ALA A 290 2.56 11.32 11.99
C ALA A 290 1.97 10.18 12.85
N GLU A 291 1.37 9.17 12.22
CA GLU A 291 0.84 8.00 12.93
C GLU A 291 1.94 7.15 13.56
N ILE A 292 3.05 6.92 12.84
CA ILE A 292 4.19 6.16 13.36
C ILE A 292 4.83 6.90 14.53
N ARG A 293 5.08 8.21 14.42
CA ARG A 293 5.58 9.05 15.53
C ARG A 293 4.65 9.00 16.73
N ARG A 294 3.33 9.07 16.51
CA ARG A 294 2.31 8.95 17.56
C ARG A 294 2.33 7.60 18.27
N LEU A 295 2.65 6.53 17.56
CA LEU A 295 2.81 5.18 18.12
C LEU A 295 4.17 4.98 18.83
N GLY A 296 5.01 6.02 18.90
CA GLY A 296 6.34 5.97 19.52
C GLY A 296 7.46 5.60 18.55
N GLY A 297 7.20 5.64 17.24
CA GLY A 297 8.19 5.39 16.20
C GLY A 297 9.10 6.58 15.93
N ASN A 298 10.19 6.33 15.21
CA ASN A 298 11.15 7.33 14.74
C ASN A 298 11.26 7.30 13.20
N GLN A 299 12.23 8.06 12.66
CA GLN A 299 12.47 8.10 11.22
C GLN A 299 12.79 6.72 10.62
N GLN A 300 13.54 5.88 11.32
CA GLN A 300 13.89 4.53 10.85
C GLN A 300 12.65 3.65 10.73
N ASP A 301 11.75 3.67 11.72
CA ASP A 301 10.51 2.89 11.64
C ASP A 301 9.63 3.35 10.48
N PHE A 302 9.55 4.66 10.25
CA PHE A 302 8.87 5.21 9.08
C PHE A 302 9.47 4.66 7.78
N MET A 303 10.81 4.65 7.65
CA MET A 303 11.48 4.08 6.48
C MET A 303 11.18 2.58 6.31
N ARG A 304 11.20 1.79 7.38
CA ARG A 304 10.88 0.34 7.33
C ARG A 304 9.47 0.09 6.77
N ILE A 305 8.50 0.93 7.15
CA ILE A 305 7.13 0.87 6.61
C ILE A 305 7.10 1.33 5.15
N MET A 306 7.78 2.42 4.81
CA MET A 306 7.82 2.96 3.45
C MET A 306 8.45 2.00 2.42
N TYR A 307 9.42 1.17 2.83
CA TYR A 307 9.96 0.11 1.97
C TYR A 307 8.98 -1.03 1.70
N SER A 308 7.95 -1.18 2.54
CA SER A 308 6.95 -2.23 2.44
C SER A 308 5.65 -1.71 1.84
N ARG A 309 5.54 -1.76 0.51
CA ARG A 309 4.40 -1.19 -0.24
C ARG A 309 3.04 -1.54 0.33
N SER A 310 2.83 -2.76 0.80
CA SER A 310 1.55 -3.21 1.36
C SER A 310 1.16 -2.47 2.65
N LEU A 311 2.13 -2.00 3.43
CA LEU A 311 1.89 -1.23 4.66
C LEU A 311 1.83 0.29 4.43
N VAL A 312 2.05 0.77 3.19
CA VAL A 312 1.90 2.19 2.85
C VAL A 312 0.42 2.47 2.57
N ILE A 313 -0.31 2.82 3.64
CA ILE A 313 -1.75 3.12 3.62
C ILE A 313 -2.03 4.55 4.08
N ASP A 314 -3.26 5.05 3.91
CA ASP A 314 -3.69 6.19 4.70
C ASP A 314 -4.16 5.75 6.10
N PRO A 315 -3.45 6.10 7.19
CA PRO A 315 -3.91 5.77 8.53
C PRO A 315 -5.13 6.60 8.98
N THR A 316 -5.56 7.59 8.20
CA THR A 316 -6.66 8.51 8.50
C THR A 316 -7.92 8.26 7.68
N GLU A 317 -7.90 7.37 6.70
CA GLU A 317 -9.11 6.96 6.00
C GLU A 317 -9.99 6.06 6.87
N ARG A 318 -11.29 6.06 6.58
CA ARG A 318 -12.20 5.01 7.06
C ARG A 318 -11.94 3.75 6.25
N THR A 319 -11.81 2.63 6.94
CA THR A 319 -11.75 1.31 6.33
C THR A 319 -12.75 0.43 7.05
N SER A 320 -13.53 -0.38 6.33
CA SER A 320 -14.29 -1.45 7.00
C SER A 320 -13.45 -2.70 7.21
N ASP A 321 -12.23 -2.76 6.66
CA ASP A 321 -11.28 -3.82 6.99
C ASP A 321 -10.58 -3.48 8.31
N GLU A 322 -11.36 -3.53 9.39
CA GLU A 322 -10.88 -3.28 10.75
C GLU A 322 -9.83 -4.31 11.17
N ALA A 323 -9.93 -5.54 10.66
CA ALA A 323 -8.97 -6.61 10.88
C ALA A 323 -7.61 -6.24 10.30
N TYR A 324 -7.56 -5.79 9.04
CA TYR A 324 -6.31 -5.34 8.43
C TYR A 324 -5.74 -4.14 9.15
N ARG A 325 -6.58 -3.20 9.57
CA ARG A 325 -6.11 -2.04 10.33
C ARG A 325 -5.49 -2.43 11.68
N ARG A 326 -6.09 -3.41 12.35
CA ARG A 326 -5.57 -3.98 13.60
C ARG A 326 -4.25 -4.69 13.36
N PHE A 327 -4.17 -5.51 12.31
CA PHE A 327 -2.94 -6.15 11.87
C PHE A 327 -1.84 -5.11 11.61
N TRP A 328 -2.10 -4.12 10.76
CA TRP A 328 -1.17 -3.05 10.40
C TRP A 328 -0.65 -2.35 11.66
N LYS A 329 -1.54 -1.89 12.53
CA LYS A 329 -1.17 -1.18 13.76
C LYS A 329 -0.33 -2.05 14.68
N ASN A 330 -0.70 -3.32 14.86
CA ASN A 330 0.04 -4.23 15.72
C ASN A 330 1.42 -4.58 15.13
N THR A 331 1.53 -4.68 13.81
CA THR A 331 2.81 -4.87 13.09
C THR A 331 3.72 -3.67 13.28
N VAL A 332 3.22 -2.45 13.05
CA VAL A 332 3.98 -1.20 13.28
C VAL A 332 4.46 -1.11 14.73
N VAL A 333 3.57 -1.37 15.71
CA VAL A 333 3.92 -1.35 17.14
C VAL A 333 4.94 -2.43 17.49
N TRP A 334 4.85 -3.63 16.91
CA TRP A 334 5.81 -4.70 17.14
C TRP A 334 7.20 -4.33 16.60
N LEU A 335 7.28 -3.77 15.38
CA LEU A 335 8.54 -3.28 14.81
C LEU A 335 9.16 -2.18 15.66
N ILE A 336 8.36 -1.20 16.07
CA ILE A 336 8.75 -0.10 16.97
C ILE A 336 9.34 -0.63 18.27
N ARG A 337 8.73 -1.66 18.88
CA ARG A 337 9.17 -2.22 20.17
C ARG A 337 10.47 -3.00 20.07
N ASN A 338 10.74 -3.63 18.93
CA ASN A 338 11.90 -4.49 18.72
C ASN A 338 12.99 -3.84 17.85
N ARG A 339 12.90 -2.52 17.61
CA ARG A 339 13.69 -1.82 16.59
C ARG A 339 15.20 -2.01 16.71
N GLU A 340 15.70 -2.07 17.95
CA GLU A 340 17.13 -2.19 18.27
C GLU A 340 17.64 -3.63 18.10
N SER A 341 16.73 -4.59 18.01
CA SER A 341 17.03 -6.02 17.90
C SER A 341 16.85 -6.57 16.49
N ILE A 342 16.48 -5.73 15.52
CA ILE A 342 16.28 -6.11 14.12
C ILE A 342 16.93 -5.09 13.19
N SER A 343 17.53 -5.58 12.10
CA SER A 343 18.03 -4.75 11.01
C SER A 343 16.90 -4.31 10.07
N ASP A 344 17.20 -3.43 9.12
CA ASP A 344 16.22 -2.98 8.13
C ASP A 344 15.89 -4.12 7.15
N GLU A 345 16.87 -4.94 6.76
CA GLU A 345 16.65 -6.14 5.97
C GLU A 345 15.77 -7.16 6.69
N GLU A 346 16.04 -7.42 7.97
CA GLU A 346 15.24 -8.33 8.80
C GLU A 346 13.81 -7.80 8.94
N SER A 347 13.63 -6.49 9.13
CA SER A 347 12.29 -5.89 9.20
C SER A 347 11.46 -6.16 7.95
N ASN A 348 12.06 -6.11 6.76
CA ASN A 348 11.37 -6.41 5.50
C ASN A 348 10.96 -7.89 5.42
N LEU A 349 11.83 -8.82 5.81
CA LEU A 349 11.50 -10.25 5.87
C LEU A 349 10.33 -10.52 6.81
N ILE A 350 10.35 -9.88 7.97
CA ILE A 350 9.32 -10.00 8.99
C ILE A 350 7.98 -9.46 8.50
N ILE A 351 7.98 -8.31 7.81
CA ILE A 351 6.76 -7.74 7.24
C ILE A 351 6.18 -8.67 6.17
N ASP A 352 7.00 -9.13 5.22
CA ASP A 352 6.58 -10.04 4.15
C ASP A 352 5.96 -11.33 4.71
N TRP A 353 6.62 -11.93 5.71
CA TRP A 353 6.12 -13.12 6.38
C TRP A 353 4.83 -12.86 7.16
N ALA A 354 4.76 -11.77 7.93
CA ALA A 354 3.59 -11.43 8.72
C ALA A 354 2.37 -11.17 7.82
N LEU A 355 2.57 -10.47 6.71
CA LEU A 355 1.53 -10.21 5.71
C LEU A 355 1.05 -11.52 5.09
N HIS A 356 1.96 -12.41 4.68
CA HIS A 356 1.59 -13.73 4.18
C HIS A 356 0.77 -14.53 5.20
N ARG A 357 1.20 -14.55 6.47
CA ARG A 357 0.47 -15.23 7.54
C ARG A 357 -0.92 -14.63 7.78
N TYR A 358 -1.05 -13.31 7.69
CA TYR A 358 -2.35 -12.63 7.77
C TYR A 358 -3.25 -13.02 6.59
N THR A 359 -2.76 -12.91 5.36
CA THR A 359 -3.57 -13.20 4.16
C THR A 359 -4.00 -14.66 4.08
N GLU A 360 -3.14 -15.61 4.48
CA GLU A 360 -3.49 -17.03 4.51
C GLU A 360 -4.51 -17.36 5.61
N ALA A 361 -4.49 -16.68 6.75
CA ALA A 361 -5.51 -16.84 7.78
C ALA A 361 -6.88 -16.40 7.24
N THR A 362 -6.94 -15.23 6.60
CA THR A 362 -8.16 -14.69 5.98
C THR A 362 -8.68 -15.60 4.86
N ARG A 363 -7.79 -16.10 3.98
CA ARG A 363 -8.16 -16.95 2.84
C ARG A 363 -8.76 -18.28 3.25
N ASN A 364 -8.21 -18.90 4.31
CA ASN A 364 -8.64 -20.22 4.75
C ASN A 364 -9.87 -20.19 5.66
N GLY A 365 -10.49 -19.01 5.86
CA GLY A 365 -11.62 -18.85 6.78
C GLY A 365 -11.27 -19.19 8.23
N ASN A 366 -9.98 -19.22 8.57
CA ASN A 366 -9.52 -19.55 9.92
C ASN A 366 -9.87 -18.36 10.83
N GLU A 367 -10.72 -18.60 11.83
CA GLU A 367 -11.13 -17.58 12.82
C GLU A 367 -9.96 -17.08 13.69
N ALA A 368 -8.84 -17.80 13.71
CA ALA A 368 -7.65 -17.36 14.44
C ALA A 368 -6.95 -16.21 13.72
N GLU A 369 -7.41 -14.98 14.00
CA GLU A 369 -6.79 -13.74 13.56
C GLU A 369 -5.27 -13.76 13.85
N PHE A 370 -4.45 -13.38 12.87
CA PHE A 370 -3.01 -13.29 13.07
C PHE A 370 -2.69 -12.40 14.27
N THR A 371 -1.85 -12.90 15.19
CA THR A 371 -1.45 -12.17 16.39
C THR A 371 0.07 -12.15 16.58
N TRP A 372 0.56 -11.01 17.08
CA TRP A 372 1.94 -10.82 17.52
C TRP A 372 2.17 -11.27 18.97
N LYS A 373 1.12 -11.61 19.72
CA LYS A 373 1.24 -12.03 21.13
C LYS A 373 2.05 -13.33 21.23
N GLY A 374 3.06 -13.34 22.09
CA GLY A 374 3.94 -14.50 22.31
C GLY A 374 5.02 -14.71 21.25
N ARG A 375 5.14 -13.80 20.28
CA ARG A 375 6.15 -13.89 19.21
C ARG A 375 7.43 -13.12 19.59
N THR A 376 8.50 -13.85 19.88
CA THR A 376 9.85 -13.30 20.13
C THR A 376 10.55 -13.00 18.81
N VAL A 377 11.54 -12.08 18.84
CA VAL A 377 12.33 -11.72 17.65
C VAL A 377 12.95 -12.95 16.98
N ASN A 378 13.64 -13.80 17.75
CA ASN A 378 14.31 -14.99 17.19
C ASN A 378 13.33 -15.94 16.48
N ASN A 379 12.17 -16.22 17.07
CA ASN A 379 11.19 -17.13 16.47
C ASN A 379 10.55 -16.54 15.21
N VAL A 380 10.29 -15.23 15.22
CA VAL A 380 9.74 -14.50 14.07
C VAL A 380 10.75 -14.46 12.94
N LEU A 381 12.02 -14.17 13.23
CA LEU A 381 13.06 -14.11 12.22
C LEU A 381 13.29 -15.48 11.58
N ALA A 382 13.43 -16.54 12.39
CA ALA A 382 13.54 -17.91 11.89
C ALA A 382 12.35 -18.30 10.98
N ALA A 383 11.12 -17.96 11.38
CA ALA A 383 9.93 -18.22 10.57
C ALA A 383 9.90 -17.39 9.27
N SER A 384 10.43 -16.16 9.31
CA SER A 384 10.51 -15.27 8.16
C SER A 384 11.55 -15.76 7.15
N GLU A 385 12.70 -16.25 7.63
CA GLU A 385 13.74 -16.88 6.82
C GLU A 385 13.24 -18.20 6.19
N GLU A 386 12.53 -19.03 6.95
CA GLU A 386 11.91 -20.25 6.43
C GLU A 386 10.91 -19.94 5.31
N TYR A 387 10.07 -18.92 5.49
CA TYR A 387 9.14 -18.47 4.46
C TYR A 387 9.85 -17.93 3.22
N LEU A 388 10.88 -17.09 3.40
CA LEU A 388 11.70 -16.61 2.27
C LEU A 388 12.30 -17.80 1.50
N ALA A 389 12.87 -18.77 2.21
CA ALA A 389 13.40 -19.98 1.59
C ALA A 389 12.32 -20.75 0.83
N SER A 390 11.09 -20.83 1.35
CA SER A 390 9.98 -21.51 0.67
C SER A 390 9.57 -20.84 -0.65
N ARG A 391 9.72 -19.52 -0.78
CA ARG A 391 9.42 -18.80 -2.04
C ARG A 391 10.35 -19.19 -3.18
N TYR A 392 11.55 -19.68 -2.86
CA TYR A 392 12.54 -20.15 -3.83
C TYR A 392 12.54 -21.68 -3.97
N LEU A 393 11.66 -22.39 -3.26
CA LEU A 393 11.50 -23.83 -3.47
C LEU A 393 10.80 -24.06 -4.81
N PRO A 394 11.27 -25.03 -5.61
CA PRO A 394 10.55 -25.40 -6.82
C PRO A 394 9.11 -25.83 -6.53
N SER A 395 8.19 -25.51 -7.44
CA SER A 395 6.74 -25.78 -7.28
C SER A 395 6.42 -27.25 -6.97
N TRP A 396 7.23 -28.18 -7.44
CA TRP A 396 7.07 -29.61 -7.21
C TRP A 396 7.45 -30.09 -5.80
N VAL A 397 8.06 -29.24 -4.96
CA VAL A 397 8.32 -29.57 -3.54
C VAL A 397 7.03 -29.83 -2.77
N GLY A 398 5.92 -29.21 -3.18
CA GLY A 398 4.60 -29.41 -2.57
C GLY A 398 3.89 -30.71 -2.99
N TYR A 399 4.43 -31.49 -3.93
CA TYR A 399 3.76 -32.72 -4.38
C TYR A 399 3.77 -33.78 -3.29
N GLN A 400 2.68 -34.53 -3.17
CA GLN A 400 2.53 -35.68 -2.27
C GLN A 400 1.90 -36.84 -3.03
N TRP A 401 2.25 -38.07 -2.67
CA TRP A 401 1.67 -39.29 -3.24
C TRP A 401 1.62 -40.40 -2.20
N GLU A 402 0.78 -41.40 -2.45
CA GLU A 402 0.71 -42.59 -1.61
C GLU A 402 1.98 -43.42 -1.77
N GLY A 403 2.52 -43.90 -0.64
CA GLY A 403 3.62 -44.85 -0.64
C GLY A 403 3.15 -46.24 -1.06
N HIS A 404 4.09 -47.05 -1.52
CA HIS A 404 3.89 -48.43 -1.93
C HIS A 404 4.03 -49.42 -0.77
N TYR A 405 4.40 -48.93 0.41
CA TYR A 405 4.63 -49.73 1.62
C TYR A 405 5.69 -50.82 1.40
N TRP A 406 6.76 -50.48 0.68
CA TRP A 406 7.92 -51.36 0.44
C TRP A 406 9.12 -51.02 1.33
N ASP A 407 8.90 -50.19 2.35
CA ASP A 407 9.89 -49.89 3.37
C ASP A 407 10.37 -51.18 4.06
N TRP A 408 11.67 -51.26 4.33
CA TRP A 408 12.27 -52.46 4.94
C TRP A 408 13.46 -52.10 5.81
N THR A 409 13.53 -52.69 6.99
CA THR A 409 14.68 -52.57 7.89
C THR A 409 15.26 -53.95 8.16
N PHE A 410 16.59 -54.07 8.08
CA PHE A 410 17.27 -55.27 8.57
C PHE A 410 18.66 -54.96 9.12
N THR A 411 19.14 -55.85 10.00
CA THR A 411 20.47 -55.78 10.59
C THR A 411 21.37 -56.82 9.95
N ASP A 412 22.56 -56.42 9.49
CA ASP A 412 23.53 -57.35 8.92
C ASP A 412 24.33 -58.09 9.99
N GLY A 413 25.12 -59.09 9.58
CA GLY A 413 25.97 -59.87 10.50
C GLY A 413 27.14 -59.10 11.13
N LYS A 414 27.20 -57.77 10.96
CA LYS A 414 28.17 -56.85 11.56
C LYS A 414 27.47 -55.75 12.37
N ASP A 415 26.22 -55.98 12.76
CA ASP A 415 25.37 -55.06 13.53
C ASP A 415 25.10 -53.70 12.84
N ASN A 416 25.27 -53.60 11.50
CA ASN A 416 24.79 -52.41 10.80
C ASN A 416 23.30 -52.50 10.53
N ILE A 417 22.59 -51.41 10.79
CA ILE A 417 21.16 -51.26 10.49
C ILE A 417 21.02 -50.64 9.10
N TRP A 418 20.26 -51.31 8.24
CA TRP A 418 19.95 -50.86 6.89
C TRP A 418 18.45 -50.57 6.78
N ASP A 419 18.10 -49.33 6.46
CA ASP A 419 16.72 -48.87 6.30
C ASP A 419 16.47 -48.47 4.85
N PHE A 420 15.48 -49.08 4.22
CA PHE A 420 14.89 -48.66 2.96
C PHE A 420 13.65 -47.86 3.28
N VAL A 421 13.68 -46.55 2.99
CA VAL A 421 12.57 -45.65 3.28
C VAL A 421 12.07 -45.02 1.98
N GLU A 422 10.79 -45.18 1.67
CA GLU A 422 10.19 -44.53 0.51
C GLU A 422 10.08 -43.01 0.73
N LEU A 423 10.38 -42.25 -0.32
CA LEU A 423 10.22 -40.82 -0.36
C LEU A 423 8.87 -40.51 -1.03
N THR A 424 7.89 -40.07 -0.24
CA THR A 424 6.47 -39.94 -0.62
C THR A 424 6.00 -38.50 -0.84
N ASN A 425 6.94 -37.54 -0.82
CA ASN A 425 6.65 -36.16 -1.17
C ASN A 425 7.86 -35.42 -1.76
N GLY A 426 7.57 -34.29 -2.43
CA GLY A 426 8.57 -33.46 -3.10
C GLY A 426 9.62 -32.87 -2.14
N LYS A 427 9.26 -32.57 -0.88
CA LYS A 427 10.19 -32.09 0.14
C LYS A 427 11.25 -33.14 0.49
N GLN A 428 10.84 -34.39 0.70
CA GLN A 428 11.75 -35.51 0.93
C GLN A 428 12.70 -35.74 -0.24
N LEU A 429 12.20 -35.70 -1.49
CA LEU A 429 13.06 -35.80 -2.69
C LEU A 429 14.04 -34.64 -2.84
N TYR A 430 13.60 -33.42 -2.52
CA TYR A 430 14.45 -32.23 -2.55
C TYR A 430 15.59 -32.32 -1.53
N GLU A 431 15.29 -32.76 -0.31
CA GLU A 431 16.28 -33.02 0.74
C GLU A 431 17.26 -34.14 0.36
N GLU A 432 16.74 -35.25 -0.16
CA GLU A 432 17.55 -36.37 -0.67
C GLU A 432 18.53 -35.88 -1.74
N GLY A 433 18.03 -35.14 -2.73
CA GLY A 433 18.84 -34.59 -3.81
C GLY A 433 19.95 -33.65 -3.34
N ARG A 434 19.66 -32.80 -2.35
CA ARG A 434 20.66 -31.90 -1.76
C ARG A 434 21.75 -32.66 -1.00
N ILE A 435 21.37 -33.63 -0.17
CA ILE A 435 22.31 -34.36 0.69
C ILE A 435 23.16 -35.33 -0.14
N MET A 436 22.51 -36.04 -1.07
CA MET A 436 23.14 -36.98 -1.98
C MET A 436 23.78 -36.30 -3.19
N ARG A 437 23.65 -34.97 -3.35
CA ARG A 437 24.24 -34.19 -4.45
C ARG A 437 23.88 -34.73 -5.84
N HIS A 438 22.59 -35.00 -6.06
CA HIS A 438 22.05 -35.44 -7.35
C HIS A 438 20.63 -34.90 -7.59
N CYS A 439 20.14 -34.99 -8.82
CA CYS A 439 18.92 -34.31 -9.26
C CYS A 439 17.60 -35.03 -8.92
N VAL A 440 17.58 -36.00 -8.00
CA VAL A 440 16.35 -36.76 -7.68
C VAL A 440 15.15 -35.87 -7.30
N GLY A 441 15.39 -34.67 -6.76
CA GLY A 441 14.36 -33.69 -6.46
C GLY A 441 13.43 -33.34 -7.64
N THR A 442 13.92 -33.42 -8.89
CA THR A 442 13.11 -33.13 -10.09
C THR A 442 12.16 -34.28 -10.47
N TYR A 443 12.20 -35.40 -9.76
CA TYR A 443 11.40 -36.60 -10.07
C TYR A 443 10.04 -36.58 -9.37
N ALA A 444 9.74 -35.55 -8.56
CA ALA A 444 8.46 -35.42 -7.85
C ALA A 444 7.23 -35.56 -8.76
N GLY A 445 7.25 -35.01 -9.98
CA GLY A 445 6.15 -35.21 -10.94
C GLY A 445 6.02 -36.65 -11.46
N ARG A 446 7.12 -37.40 -11.55
CA ARG A 446 7.11 -38.82 -11.94
C ARG A 446 6.57 -39.69 -10.80
N CYS A 447 6.94 -39.38 -9.56
CA CYS A 447 6.42 -40.08 -8.40
C CYS A 447 4.93 -39.78 -8.17
N ALA A 448 4.52 -38.51 -8.28
CA ALA A 448 3.11 -38.13 -8.18
C ALA A 448 2.22 -38.78 -9.25
N SER A 449 2.76 -39.04 -10.45
CA SER A 449 2.05 -39.76 -11.52
C SER A 449 2.13 -41.29 -11.42
N GLY A 450 2.80 -41.83 -10.40
CA GLY A 450 2.98 -43.27 -10.20
C GLY A 450 3.96 -43.93 -11.17
N THR A 451 4.74 -43.16 -11.93
CA THR A 451 5.70 -43.69 -12.91
C THR A 451 7.03 -44.12 -12.28
N SER A 452 7.40 -43.52 -11.15
CA SER A 452 8.61 -43.84 -10.38
C SER A 452 8.29 -43.92 -8.89
N ALA A 453 8.87 -44.88 -8.17
CA ALA A 453 8.94 -44.88 -6.71
C ALA A 453 10.40 -44.77 -6.30
N ILE A 454 10.69 -43.89 -5.34
CA ILE A 454 12.06 -43.54 -4.97
C ILE A 454 12.28 -43.84 -3.50
N PHE A 455 13.37 -44.55 -3.21
CA PHE A 455 13.72 -44.99 -1.86
C PHE A 455 15.10 -44.45 -1.48
N SER A 456 15.23 -44.04 -0.22
CA SER A 456 16.52 -43.74 0.40
C SER A 456 16.97 -44.93 1.23
N LEU A 457 18.06 -45.56 0.81
CA LEU A 457 18.76 -46.58 1.59
C LEU A 457 19.70 -45.88 2.58
N LYS A 458 19.50 -46.13 3.87
CA LYS A 458 20.33 -45.61 4.96
C LYS A 458 21.11 -46.73 5.61
N LYS A 459 22.38 -46.45 5.97
CA LYS A 459 23.23 -47.30 6.80
C LYS A 459 23.48 -46.59 8.13
N ASN A 460 23.06 -47.20 9.23
CA ASN A 460 23.20 -46.65 10.58
C ASN A 460 22.68 -45.20 10.66
N GLY A 461 21.49 -44.95 10.09
CA GLY A 461 20.85 -43.62 10.02
C GLY A 461 21.40 -42.67 8.95
N ASN A 462 22.53 -42.97 8.31
CA ASN A 462 23.13 -42.12 7.28
C ASN A 462 22.72 -42.57 5.87
N ARG A 463 22.30 -41.64 5.02
CA ARG A 463 21.93 -41.91 3.61
C ARG A 463 23.13 -42.47 2.84
N ALA A 464 22.94 -43.61 2.20
CA ALA A 464 23.97 -44.35 1.49
C ALA A 464 23.71 -44.37 -0.03
N ILE A 465 22.49 -44.79 -0.44
CA ILE A 465 22.07 -44.96 -1.83
C ILE A 465 20.65 -44.44 -2.03
N THR A 466 20.39 -43.86 -3.20
CA THR A 466 19.06 -43.52 -3.69
C THR A 466 18.66 -44.51 -4.78
N ILE A 467 17.49 -45.11 -4.64
CA ILE A 467 17.00 -46.18 -5.51
C ILE A 467 15.72 -45.71 -6.19
N GLU A 468 15.64 -45.88 -7.50
CA GLU A 468 14.42 -45.64 -8.28
C GLU A 468 13.90 -46.98 -8.82
N ILE A 469 12.63 -47.26 -8.55
CA ILE A 469 11.88 -48.41 -9.04
C ILE A 469 10.79 -47.89 -9.96
N SER A 470 10.50 -48.60 -11.05
CA SER A 470 9.26 -48.40 -11.79
C SER A 470 8.16 -49.23 -11.14
N PRO A 471 7.14 -48.64 -10.51
CA PRO A 471 6.11 -49.42 -9.80
C PRO A 471 5.29 -50.29 -10.74
N LYS A 472 5.01 -49.77 -11.95
CA LYS A 472 4.23 -50.45 -12.99
C LYS A 472 4.89 -51.77 -13.43
N PHE A 473 6.20 -51.76 -13.65
CA PHE A 473 6.93 -52.91 -14.16
C PHE A 473 7.63 -53.70 -13.05
N ARG A 474 7.67 -53.16 -11.83
CA ARG A 474 8.43 -53.70 -10.69
C ARG A 474 9.89 -54.02 -11.05
N ILE A 475 10.54 -53.09 -11.73
CA ILE A 475 11.96 -53.19 -12.11
C ILE A 475 12.79 -52.06 -11.49
N LEU A 476 14.06 -52.36 -11.24
CA LEU A 476 15.05 -51.36 -10.88
C LEU A 476 15.35 -50.45 -12.08
N VAL A 477 15.13 -49.15 -11.91
CA VAL A 477 15.48 -48.12 -12.91
C VAL A 477 16.86 -47.57 -12.62
N GLN A 478 17.12 -47.19 -11.37
CA GLN A 478 18.38 -46.56 -10.98
C GLN A 478 18.76 -46.90 -9.54
N CYS A 479 20.06 -47.01 -9.27
CA CYS A 479 20.62 -47.23 -7.95
C CYS A 479 21.96 -46.48 -7.85
N LEU A 480 21.97 -45.30 -7.21
CA LEU A 480 23.15 -44.42 -7.17
C LEU A 480 23.39 -43.86 -5.77
N GLY A 481 24.67 -43.74 -5.42
CA GLY A 481 25.09 -43.06 -4.20
C GLY A 481 25.36 -41.57 -4.40
N LYS A 482 25.94 -40.95 -3.37
CA LYS A 482 26.27 -39.52 -3.35
C LYS A 482 27.10 -39.09 -4.57
N GLY A 483 26.67 -38.03 -5.26
CA GLY A 483 27.32 -37.51 -6.47
C GLY A 483 27.22 -38.44 -7.68
N ASN A 484 26.14 -39.24 -7.75
CA ASN A 484 25.93 -40.25 -8.79
C ASN A 484 27.00 -41.36 -8.82
N ARG A 485 27.66 -41.63 -7.68
CA ARG A 485 28.61 -42.75 -7.59
C ARG A 485 27.87 -44.09 -7.73
N ARG A 486 28.57 -45.11 -8.22
CA ARG A 486 28.05 -46.49 -8.19
C ARG A 486 28.00 -47.02 -6.74
N PRO A 487 27.06 -47.94 -6.44
CA PRO A 487 27.05 -48.63 -5.15
C PRO A 487 28.31 -49.47 -4.97
N SER A 488 28.78 -49.57 -3.73
CA SER A 488 29.80 -50.55 -3.32
C SER A 488 29.24 -51.98 -3.38
N GLU A 489 30.11 -52.99 -3.25
CA GLU A 489 29.69 -54.40 -3.22
C GLU A 489 28.73 -54.69 -2.06
N GLU A 490 28.99 -54.11 -0.89
CA GLU A 490 28.15 -54.24 0.30
C GLU A 490 26.75 -53.65 0.04
N GLU A 491 26.69 -52.39 -0.40
CA GLU A 491 25.43 -51.71 -0.74
C GLU A 491 24.66 -52.46 -1.83
N SER A 492 25.36 -53.01 -2.83
CA SER A 492 24.77 -53.80 -3.90
C SER A 492 24.16 -55.10 -3.39
N LYS A 493 24.83 -55.80 -2.46
CA LYS A 493 24.34 -57.05 -1.88
C LYS A 493 23.06 -56.81 -1.07
N VAL A 494 23.07 -55.78 -0.23
CA VAL A 494 21.92 -55.36 0.58
C VAL A 494 20.75 -54.94 -0.31
N THR A 495 21.01 -54.12 -1.33
CA THR A 495 19.99 -53.68 -2.28
C THR A 495 19.37 -54.85 -3.03
N LYS A 496 20.17 -55.82 -3.51
CA LYS A 496 19.66 -57.02 -4.20
C LYS A 496 18.73 -57.85 -3.31
N GLN A 497 19.05 -57.94 -2.02
CA GLN A 497 18.21 -58.67 -1.07
C GLN A 497 16.82 -58.03 -0.95
N TRP A 498 16.76 -56.70 -0.82
CA TRP A 498 15.50 -55.95 -0.81
C TRP A 498 14.76 -56.02 -2.16
N LEU A 499 15.47 -55.89 -3.28
CA LEU A 499 14.87 -56.01 -4.61
C LEU A 499 14.18 -57.36 -4.82
N SER A 500 14.68 -58.45 -4.21
CA SER A 500 14.06 -59.77 -4.33
C SER A 500 12.66 -59.86 -3.72
N SER A 501 12.29 -58.97 -2.79
CA SER A 501 10.95 -58.86 -2.22
C SER A 501 10.04 -57.87 -2.95
N VAL A 502 10.60 -56.95 -3.73
CA VAL A 502 9.87 -55.84 -4.37
C VAL A 502 9.69 -56.08 -5.87
N CYS A 503 10.74 -56.54 -6.55
CA CYS A 503 10.78 -56.78 -7.99
C CYS A 503 10.38 -58.21 -8.36
N SER A 504 9.75 -58.38 -9.52
CA SER A 504 9.43 -59.71 -10.08
C SER A 504 10.70 -60.48 -10.44
N LYS A 505 10.69 -61.81 -10.24
CA LYS A 505 11.86 -62.72 -10.30
C LYS A 505 12.51 -62.90 -11.68
N ASP A 506 11.99 -62.26 -12.73
CA ASP A 506 12.55 -62.39 -14.07
C ASP A 506 13.49 -61.20 -14.36
N LEU A 507 14.77 -61.39 -14.04
CA LEU A 507 15.91 -60.59 -14.52
C LEU A 507 16.90 -61.49 -15.23
#